data_AF-A0A965PJF0-F1
#
_entry.id   AF-A0A965PJF0-F1
#
_cell.length_a   1.000
_cell.length_b   1.000
_cell.length_c   1.000
_cell.angle_alpha   90.00
_cell.angle_beta   90.00
_cell.angle_gamma   90.00
#
_symmetry.space_group_name_H-M   'P 1'
#
loop_
_entity.id
_entity.type
_entity.pdbx_description
1 polymer ?
#
loop_
_entity_poly.entity_id
_entity_poly.type
_entity_poly.pdbx_seq_one_letter_code
_entity_poly.pdbx_strand_id
1 'polypeptide(L)'
;MTPALINHIVDTTAMVLGISREAICSSSRKRANVIARNIITDVAYNDFLFKYHEIGAVLKRNHSTLIKNKTSYEQDIIATPEIKYIRRQVLHNTQDFLLNLYGGYNSK
;
A
#
# COMPACT_ATOMS: atom_id res chain seq x y z
N MET A 1 15.31 1.51 -7.95
CA MET A 1 14.91 1.58 -6.53
C MET A 1 13.41 1.30 -6.48
N THR A 2 13.00 0.04 -6.73
CA THR A 2 11.76 -0.12 -7.52
C THR A 2 10.82 -1.26 -7.08
N PRO A 3 11.24 -2.52 -6.82
CA PRO A 3 10.32 -3.54 -6.29
C PRO A 3 10.31 -3.67 -4.76
N ALA A 4 11.46 -3.50 -4.10
CA ALA A 4 11.61 -3.78 -2.67
C ALA A 4 10.70 -2.90 -1.79
N LEU A 5 10.57 -1.62 -2.13
CA LEU A 5 9.71 -0.70 -1.40
C LEU A 5 8.22 -1.03 -1.58
N ILE A 6 7.78 -1.35 -2.81
CA ILE A 6 6.39 -1.77 -3.06
C ILE A 6 6.09 -3.07 -2.29
N ASN A 7 7.02 -4.02 -2.27
CA ASN A 7 6.88 -5.24 -1.48
C ASN A 7 6.73 -4.92 0.02
N HIS A 8 7.54 -4.01 0.55
CA HIS A 8 7.43 -3.58 1.93
C HIS A 8 6.09 -2.89 2.23
N ILE A 9 5.58 -2.03 1.35
CA ILE A 9 4.24 -1.42 1.49
C ILE A 9 3.16 -2.50 1.60
N VAL A 10 3.25 -3.54 0.76
CA VAL A 10 2.32 -4.69 0.81
C VAL A 10 2.41 -5.43 2.14
N ASP A 11 3.61 -5.75 2.61
CA ASP A 11 3.83 -6.49 3.86
C ASP A 11 3.36 -5.69 5.07
N THR A 12 3.67 -4.39 5.10
CA THR A 12 3.20 -3.47 6.13
C THR A 12 1.68 -3.36 6.14
N THR A 13 1.05 -3.29 4.96
CA THR A 13 -0.42 -3.25 4.86
C THR A 13 -1.04 -4.56 5.35
N ALA A 14 -0.44 -5.70 5.01
CA ALA A 14 -0.85 -7.03 5.46
C ALA A 14 -0.81 -7.12 7.00
N MET A 15 0.29 -6.67 7.61
CA MET A 15 0.48 -6.61 9.05
C MET A 15 -0.56 -5.72 9.73
N VAL A 16 -0.73 -4.48 9.27
CA VAL A 16 -1.66 -3.51 9.91
C VAL A 16 -3.11 -3.99 9.83
N LEU A 17 -3.51 -4.63 8.73
CA LEU A 17 -4.88 -5.14 8.53
C LEU A 17 -5.10 -6.55 9.08
N GLY A 18 -4.06 -7.24 9.55
CA GLY A 18 -4.15 -8.63 10.03
C GLY A 18 -4.58 -9.62 8.93
N ILE A 19 -4.21 -9.37 7.68
CA ILE A 19 -4.51 -10.25 6.53
C ILE A 19 -3.23 -10.74 5.88
N SER A 20 -3.30 -11.85 5.15
CA SER A 20 -2.10 -12.37 4.47
C SER A 20 -1.76 -11.60 3.20
N ARG A 21 -0.47 -11.57 2.87
CA ARG A 21 0.03 -11.03 1.60
C ARG A 21 -0.61 -11.72 0.39
N GLU A 22 -0.79 -13.04 0.48
CA GLU A 22 -1.41 -13.84 -0.57
C GLU A 22 -2.86 -13.42 -0.78
N ALA A 23 -3.59 -13.08 0.29
CA ALA A 23 -4.96 -12.60 0.20
C ALA A 23 -5.03 -11.26 -0.53
N ILE A 24 -4.10 -10.34 -0.27
CA ILE A 24 -3.99 -9.04 -0.96
C ILE A 24 -3.78 -9.26 -2.46
N CYS A 25 -2.80 -10.09 -2.83
CA CYS A 25 -2.43 -10.37 -4.22
C CYS A 25 -3.41 -11.32 -4.94
N SER A 26 -4.35 -11.94 -4.23
CA SER A 26 -5.36 -12.82 -4.82
C SER A 26 -6.38 -12.06 -5.68
N SER A 27 -7.16 -12.77 -6.50
CA SER A 27 -8.31 -12.22 -7.24
C SER A 27 -9.50 -11.85 -6.34
N SER A 28 -9.49 -12.27 -5.06
CA SER A 28 -10.63 -12.14 -4.14
C SER A 28 -11.04 -10.68 -3.93
N ARG A 29 -12.37 -10.47 -3.87
CA ARG A 29 -13.03 -9.17 -3.67
C ARG A 29 -13.59 -9.00 -2.26
N LYS A 30 -13.14 -9.82 -1.30
CA LYS A 30 -13.43 -9.57 0.12
C LYS A 30 -13.06 -8.13 0.45
N ARG A 31 -13.92 -7.43 1.20
CA ARG A 31 -13.78 -5.99 1.47
C ARG A 31 -12.40 -5.64 2.02
N ALA A 32 -11.87 -6.41 2.96
CA ALA A 32 -10.53 -6.23 3.52
C ALA A 32 -9.42 -6.25 2.43
N ASN A 33 -9.48 -7.19 1.49
CA ASN A 33 -8.49 -7.30 0.41
C ASN A 33 -8.60 -6.12 -0.58
N VAL A 34 -9.82 -5.62 -0.81
CA VAL A 34 -10.04 -4.44 -1.66
C VAL A 34 -9.47 -3.20 -0.98
N ILE A 35 -9.82 -2.96 0.29
CA ILE A 35 -9.29 -1.84 1.08
C ILE A 35 -7.76 -1.87 1.12
N ALA A 36 -7.17 -3.04 1.37
CA ALA A 36 -5.72 -3.20 1.37
C ALA A 36 -5.09 -2.77 0.04
N ARG A 37 -5.61 -3.26 -1.09
CA ARG A 37 -5.11 -2.88 -2.41
C ARG A 37 -5.33 -1.40 -2.73
N ASN A 38 -6.44 -0.82 -2.27
CA ASN A 38 -6.74 0.60 -2.40
C ASN A 38 -5.67 1.44 -1.68
N ILE A 39 -5.38 1.10 -0.42
CA ILE A 39 -4.34 1.76 0.39
C ILE A 39 -2.95 1.59 -0.23
N ILE A 40 -2.56 0.38 -0.62
CA ILE A 40 -1.26 0.12 -1.24
C ILE A 40 -1.10 0.96 -2.52
N THR A 41 -2.15 1.02 -3.35
CA THR A 41 -2.13 1.78 -4.59
C THR A 41 -2.00 3.28 -4.31
N ASP A 42 -2.78 3.80 -3.35
CA ASP A 42 -2.72 5.21 -2.95
C ASP A 42 -1.33 5.60 -2.45
N VAL A 43 -0.78 4.84 -1.50
CA VAL A 43 0.53 5.15 -0.90
C VAL A 43 1.65 5.05 -1.93
N ALA A 44 1.70 3.95 -2.69
CA ALA A 44 2.76 3.74 -3.66
C ALA A 44 2.73 4.79 -4.79
N TYR A 45 1.54 5.17 -5.25
CA TYR A 45 1.39 6.13 -6.34
C TYR A 45 1.55 7.58 -5.87
N ASN A 46 0.84 8.00 -4.81
CA ASN A 46 0.81 9.41 -4.40
C ASN A 46 2.02 9.81 -3.55
N ASP A 47 2.52 8.96 -2.64
CA ASP A 47 3.62 9.33 -1.74
C ASP A 47 5.00 8.94 -2.29
N PHE A 48 5.08 7.84 -3.04
CA PHE A 48 6.35 7.30 -3.57
C PHE A 48 6.48 7.35 -5.09
N LEU A 49 5.49 7.91 -5.79
CA LEU A 49 5.50 8.20 -7.23
C LEU A 49 5.74 6.98 -8.13
N PHE A 50 5.41 5.77 -7.66
CA PHE A 50 5.48 4.56 -8.49
C PHE A 50 4.41 4.58 -9.58
N LYS A 51 4.76 4.03 -10.75
CA LYS A 51 3.83 3.91 -11.87
C LYS A 51 2.91 2.70 -11.64
N TYR A 52 1.68 2.80 -12.16
CA TYR A 52 0.69 1.71 -12.01
C TYR A 52 1.19 0.35 -12.51
N HIS A 53 2.02 0.29 -13.56
CA HIS A 53 2.54 -1.00 -14.01
C HIS A 53 3.53 -1.64 -13.02
N GLU A 54 4.31 -0.84 -12.29
CA GLU A 54 5.25 -1.32 -11.27
C GLU A 54 4.49 -1.87 -10.05
N ILE A 55 3.47 -1.14 -9.61
CA ILE A 55 2.56 -1.57 -8.54
C ILE A 55 1.81 -2.85 -8.96
N GLY A 56 1.33 -2.87 -10.20
CA GLY A 56 0.57 -3.98 -10.78
C GLY A 56 1.37 -5.27 -10.89
N ALA A 57 2.67 -5.17 -11.18
CA ALA A 57 3.57 -6.32 -11.21
C ALA A 57 3.64 -7.03 -9.84
N VAL A 58 3.67 -6.26 -8.73
CA VAL A 58 3.70 -6.83 -7.37
C VAL A 58 2.33 -7.36 -6.95
N LEU A 59 1.26 -6.60 -7.20
CA LEU A 59 -0.10 -6.97 -6.81
C LEU A 59 -0.75 -8.02 -7.73
N LYS A 60 -0.08 -8.41 -8.83
CA LYS A 60 -0.62 -9.25 -9.91
C LYS A 60 -1.91 -8.67 -10.50
N ARG A 61 -1.91 -7.37 -10.80
CA ARG A 61 -3.07 -6.62 -11.31
C ARG A 61 -2.72 -5.72 -12.49
N ASN A 62 -3.71 -5.55 -13.37
CA ASN A 62 -3.62 -4.63 -14.49
C ASN A 62 -3.72 -3.17 -14.02
N HIS A 63 -3.02 -2.27 -14.71
CA HIS A 63 -2.99 -0.83 -14.41
C HIS A 63 -4.41 -0.22 -14.31
N SER A 64 -5.34 -0.62 -15.19
CA SER A 64 -6.73 -0.15 -15.18
C SER A 64 -7.49 -0.53 -13.91
N THR A 65 -7.13 -1.65 -13.28
CA THR A 65 -7.69 -2.04 -11.97
C THR A 65 -7.15 -1.15 -10.86
N LEU A 66 -5.87 -0.76 -10.93
CA LEU A 66 -5.27 0.11 -9.92
C LEU A 66 -5.80 1.54 -9.97
N ILE A 67 -6.07 2.06 -11.17
CA ILE A 67 -6.76 3.35 -11.32
C ILE A 67 -8.11 3.32 -10.60
N LYS A 68 -8.89 2.25 -10.78
CA LYS A 68 -10.17 2.07 -10.06
C LYS A 68 -9.96 1.98 -8.55
N ASN A 69 -8.95 1.25 -8.09
CA ASN A 69 -8.62 1.15 -6.67
C ASN A 69 -8.35 2.52 -6.04
N LYS A 70 -7.63 3.41 -6.75
CA LYS A 70 -7.38 4.78 -6.29
C LYS A 70 -8.68 5.57 -6.15
N THR A 71 -9.54 5.55 -7.16
CA THR A 71 -10.85 6.22 -7.10
C THR A 71 -11.72 5.65 -5.97
N SER A 72 -11.71 4.33 -5.77
CA SER A 72 -12.42 3.71 -4.65
C SER A 72 -11.85 4.12 -3.29
N TYR A 73 -10.53 4.25 -3.15
CA TYR A 73 -9.91 4.73 -1.93
C TYR A 73 -10.42 6.13 -1.53
N GLU A 74 -10.47 7.07 -2.50
CA GLU A 74 -10.96 8.44 -2.28
C GLU A 74 -12.41 8.45 -1.77
N GLN A 75 -13.24 7.51 -2.21
CA GLN A 75 -14.61 7.33 -1.71
C GLN A 75 -14.64 6.67 -0.32
N ASP A 76 -13.82 5.65 -0.13
CA ASP A 76 -13.72 4.88 1.11
C ASP A 76 -13.31 5.77 2.30
N ILE A 77 -12.38 6.72 2.12
CA ILE A 77 -11.94 7.63 3.19
C ILE A 77 -12.99 8.66 3.61
N ILE A 78 -13.93 8.98 2.73
CA ILE A 78 -15.07 9.86 3.06
C ILE A 78 -16.07 9.09 3.91
N ALA A 79 -16.31 7.81 3.55
CA ALA A 79 -17.30 6.97 4.21
C ALA A 79 -16.80 6.32 5.51
N THR A 80 -15.49 6.12 5.69
CA THR A 80 -14.93 5.34 6.80
C THR A 80 -13.58 5.95 7.26
N PRO A 81 -13.60 6.83 8.28
CA PRO A 81 -12.41 7.52 8.77
C PRO A 81 -11.26 6.61 9.22
N GLU A 82 -11.56 5.39 9.66
CA GLU A 82 -10.57 4.38 10.07
C GLU A 82 -9.62 4.01 8.94
N ILE A 83 -10.10 4.00 7.69
CA ILE A 83 -9.27 3.71 6.50
C ILE A 83 -8.18 4.77 6.35
N LYS A 84 -8.49 6.04 6.67
CA LYS A 84 -7.50 7.13 6.67
C LYS A 84 -6.43 6.91 7.74
N TYR A 85 -6.80 6.37 8.91
CA TYR A 85 -5.83 6.05 9.96
C TYR A 85 -4.90 4.91 9.54
N ILE A 86 -5.46 3.82 8.99
CA ILE A 86 -4.69 2.68 8.49
C ILE A 86 -3.68 3.13 7.42
N ARG A 87 -4.13 3.93 6.45
CA ARG A 87 -3.24 4.44 5.39
C ARG A 87 -2.10 5.30 5.94
N ARG A 88 -2.36 6.15 6.95
CA ARG A 88 -1.30 6.91 7.62
C ARG A 88 -0.29 6.01 8.31
N GLN A 89 -0.76 4.95 8.99
CA GLN A 89 0.12 3.99 9.64
C GLN A 89 0.99 3.23 8.63
N VAL A 90 0.42 2.82 7.49
CA VAL A 90 1.19 2.20 6.40
C VAL A 90 2.25 3.16 5.86
N LEU A 91 1.90 4.43 5.62
CA LEU A 91 2.87 5.43 5.15
C LEU A 91 4.01 5.61 6.17
N HIS A 92 3.67 5.82 7.45
CA HIS A 92 4.65 6.07 8.50
C HIS A 92 5.66 4.93 8.62
N ASN A 93 5.18 3.68 8.70
CA ASN A 93 6.04 2.50 8.77
C ASN A 93 6.93 2.35 7.53
N THR A 94 6.42 2.73 6.35
CA THR A 94 7.19 2.69 5.09
C THR A 94 8.30 3.75 5.10
N GLN A 95 8.03 4.94 5.65
CA GLN A 95 9.02 5.99 5.82
C GLN A 95 10.11 5.58 6.83
N ASP A 96 9.74 4.96 7.94
CA ASP A 96 10.68 4.43 8.92
C ASP A 96 11.59 3.36 8.33
N PHE A 97 11.04 2.47 7.50
CA PHE A 97 11.84 1.49 6.76
C PHE A 97 12.88 2.17 5.85
N LEU A 98 12.48 3.22 5.12
CA LEU A 98 13.41 3.98 4.29
C LEU A 98 14.47 4.70 5.10
N LEU A 99 14.09 5.32 6.21
CA LEU A 99 15.04 5.96 7.12
C LEU A 99 16.09 4.95 7.58
N ASN A 100 15.68 3.78 8.07
CA ASN A 100 16.60 2.73 8.51
C ASN A 100 17.50 2.21 7.37
N LEU A 101 16.97 2.09 6.14
CA LEU A 101 17.73 1.61 4.99
C LEU A 101 18.83 2.62 4.56
N TYR A 102 18.58 3.92 4.73
CA TYR A 102 19.48 5.00 4.28
C TYR A 102 20.22 5.69 5.44
N GLY A 103 20.29 5.08 6.63
CA GLY A 103 21.14 5.53 7.74
C GLY A 103 20.46 6.48 8.75
N GLY A 104 19.15 6.34 8.93
CA GLY A 104 18.36 7.05 9.94
C GLY A 104 18.90 6.82 11.35
N TYR A 105 19.29 7.93 11.98
CA TYR A 105 20.03 8.06 13.24
C TYR A 105 21.36 7.30 13.29
N ASN A 106 22.42 7.97 12.83
CA ASN A 106 23.75 7.80 13.41
C ASN A 106 23.69 8.13 14.90
N SER A 107 23.25 7.19 15.74
CA SER A 107 23.50 7.23 17.17
C SER A 107 24.99 7.02 17.38
N LYS A 108 25.71 8.14 17.58
CA LYS A 108 26.93 8.14 18.39
C LYS A 108 26.56 7.90 19.85
#